data_AF-A0A7V8R3E0-F1
#
_entry.id   AF-A0A7V8R3E0-F1
#
_cell.length_a   1.000
_cell.length_b   1.000
_cell.length_c   1.000
_cell.angle_alpha   90.00
_cell.angle_beta   90.00
_cell.angle_gamma   90.00
#
_symmetry.space_group_name_H-M   'P 1'
#
loop_
_entity.id
_entity.type
_entity.pdbx_description
1 polymer ?
#
loop_
_entity_poly.entity_id
_entity_poly.type
_entity_poly.pdbx_seq_one_letter_code
_entity_poly.pdbx_strand_id
1 'polypeptide(L)'
;MVRSMIYGLIAVILPTLVIAHPHSAASQMMRSCAGRPEIVNFLDKNFAEKLTAVGLINQNAILEVYAAESGTWTLIVTDVHGISCVLLSGDSWDTMPVLPGLAT
;
A
#
# COMPACT_ATOMS: atom_id res chain seq x y z
N MET A 1 29.48 -42.20 -30.83
CA MET A 1 29.17 -42.23 -29.37
C MET A 1 29.28 -40.86 -28.71
N VAL A 2 30.45 -40.21 -28.74
CA VAL A 2 30.72 -38.92 -28.04
C VAL A 2 29.73 -37.79 -28.37
N ARG A 3 29.37 -37.58 -29.65
CA ARG A 3 28.42 -36.52 -30.06
C ARG A 3 27.00 -36.73 -29.50
N SER A 4 26.52 -37.97 -29.42
CA SER A 4 25.18 -38.26 -28.88
C SER A 4 25.11 -38.06 -27.36
N MET A 5 26.21 -38.31 -26.65
CA MET A 5 26.34 -38.00 -25.22
C MET A 5 26.37 -36.49 -24.95
N ILE A 6 27.02 -35.70 -25.82
CA ILE A 6 27.08 -34.24 -25.67
C ILE A 6 25.69 -33.60 -25.87
N TYR A 7 24.91 -34.05 -26.86
CA TYR A 7 23.54 -33.55 -27.05
C TYR A 7 22.59 -33.94 -25.91
N GLY A 8 22.76 -35.15 -25.35
CA GLY A 8 22.00 -35.58 -24.17
C GLY A 8 22.31 -34.75 -22.92
N LEU A 9 23.58 -34.39 -22.71
CA LEU A 9 23.98 -33.51 -21.60
C LEU A 9 23.44 -32.09 -21.78
N ILE A 10 23.53 -31.50 -22.98
CA ILE A 10 23.01 -30.15 -23.26
C ILE A 10 21.48 -30.08 -23.05
N ALA A 11 20.74 -31.14 -23.41
CA ALA A 11 19.28 -31.20 -23.25
C ALA A 11 18.82 -31.18 -21.78
N VAL A 12 19.66 -31.60 -20.83
CA VAL A 12 19.35 -31.63 -19.39
C VAL A 12 19.84 -30.37 -18.66
N ILE A 13 20.94 -29.76 -19.13
CA ILE A 13 21.56 -28.63 -18.45
C ILE A 13 20.86 -27.29 -18.79
N LEU A 14 20.27 -27.15 -19.99
CA LEU A 14 19.56 -25.92 -20.36
C LEU A 14 18.29 -25.62 -19.53
N PRO A 15 17.37 -26.57 -19.26
CA PRO A 15 16.15 -26.26 -18.52
C PRO A 15 16.39 -26.03 -17.01
N THR A 16 17.47 -26.55 -16.44
CA THR A 16 17.78 -26.37 -15.00
C THR A 16 18.34 -24.98 -14.67
N LEU A 17 18.94 -24.28 -15.64
CA LEU A 17 19.47 -22.92 -15.43
C LEU A 17 18.37 -21.84 -15.30
N VAL A 18 17.16 -22.09 -15.82
CA VAL A 18 16.07 -21.10 -15.86
C VAL A 18 15.38 -20.92 -14.49
N ILE A 19 15.45 -21.92 -13.62
CA ILE A 19 14.75 -21.93 -12.31
C ILE A 19 15.58 -21.28 -11.18
N ALA A 20 16.87 -21.03 -11.42
CA ALA A 20 17.79 -20.51 -10.41
C ALA A 20 17.77 -18.98 -10.28
N HIS A 21 16.92 -18.28 -11.02
CA HIS A 21 16.78 -16.83 -10.88
C HIS A 21 15.80 -16.55 -9.73
N PRO A 22 16.26 -15.97 -8.60
CA PRO A 22 15.33 -15.53 -7.56
C PRO A 22 14.42 -14.47 -8.19
N HIS A 23 13.20 -14.85 -8.53
CA HIS A 23 12.17 -13.91 -8.86
C HIS A 23 11.83 -13.21 -7.55
N SER A 24 12.34 -12.01 -7.36
CA SER A 24 11.93 -11.15 -6.25
C SER A 24 10.44 -10.88 -6.45
N ALA A 25 9.60 -11.73 -5.85
CA ALA A 25 8.18 -11.49 -5.65
C ALA A 25 8.08 -10.35 -4.63
N ALA A 26 8.35 -9.14 -5.09
CA ALA A 26 8.01 -7.95 -4.34
C ALA A 26 6.47 -7.92 -4.32
N SER A 27 5.88 -8.38 -3.21
CA SER A 27 4.49 -8.09 -2.89
C SER A 27 4.39 -6.58 -2.62
N GLN A 28 4.48 -5.77 -3.68
CA GLN A 28 4.10 -4.38 -3.58
C GLN A 28 2.59 -4.39 -3.43
N MET A 29 2.12 -4.25 -2.20
CA MET A 29 0.75 -3.83 -1.93
C MET A 29 0.53 -2.60 -2.82
N MET A 30 -0.25 -2.76 -3.89
CA MET A 30 -0.49 -1.69 -4.86
C MET A 30 -1.11 -0.53 -4.11
N ARG A 31 -0.29 0.46 -3.74
CA ARG A 31 -0.77 1.67 -3.11
C ARG A 31 -1.32 2.55 -4.21
N SER A 32 -2.63 2.73 -4.23
CA SER A 32 -3.27 3.71 -5.10
C SER A 32 -2.85 5.10 -4.62
N CYS A 33 -2.03 5.77 -5.42
CA CYS A 33 -1.53 7.10 -5.15
C CYS A 33 -2.07 8.10 -6.18
N ALA A 34 -2.35 9.31 -5.73
CA ALA A 34 -2.82 10.41 -6.57
C ALA A 34 -2.55 11.75 -5.87
N GLY A 35 -2.94 12.87 -6.48
CA GLY A 35 -2.90 14.15 -5.78
C GLY A 35 -3.80 14.12 -4.55
N ARG A 36 -3.37 14.69 -3.42
CA ARG A 36 -4.18 14.74 -2.19
C ARG A 36 -5.61 15.24 -2.42
N PRO A 37 -5.86 16.33 -3.19
CA PRO A 37 -7.23 16.79 -3.44
C PRO A 37 -8.10 15.75 -4.16
N GLU A 38 -7.51 14.94 -5.03
CA GLU A 38 -8.20 13.92 -5.80
C GLU A 38 -8.64 12.77 -4.89
N ILE A 39 -7.74 12.28 -4.03
CA ILE A 39 -8.07 11.24 -3.04
C ILE A 39 -9.09 11.76 -2.03
N VAL A 40 -8.91 12.96 -1.48
CA VAL A 40 -9.85 13.51 -0.49
C VAL A 40 -11.24 13.68 -1.09
N ASN A 41 -11.34 14.23 -2.31
CA ASN A 41 -12.62 14.35 -3.00
C ASN A 41 -13.21 12.98 -3.38
N PHE A 42 -12.39 11.98 -3.70
CA PHE A 42 -12.84 10.62 -3.96
C PHE A 42 -13.42 9.97 -2.69
N LEU A 43 -12.72 10.07 -1.55
CA LEU A 43 -13.17 9.53 -0.27
C LEU A 43 -14.48 10.20 0.18
N ASP A 44 -14.57 11.52 0.06
CA ASP A 44 -15.77 12.26 0.39
C ASP A 44 -16.97 11.85 -0.48
N LYS A 45 -16.80 11.81 -1.80
CA LYS A 45 -17.93 11.55 -2.72
C LYS A 45 -18.42 10.10 -2.69
N ASN A 46 -17.54 9.13 -2.50
CA ASN A 46 -17.89 7.72 -2.62
C ASN A 46 -18.20 7.07 -1.27
N PHE A 47 -17.62 7.57 -0.18
CA PHE A 47 -17.73 6.96 1.15
C PHE A 47 -18.23 7.92 2.22
N ALA A 48 -18.36 9.22 1.91
CA ALA A 48 -18.64 10.28 2.89
C ALA A 48 -17.59 10.36 4.02
N GLU A 49 -16.37 9.87 3.77
CA GLU A 49 -15.31 9.86 4.75
C GLU A 49 -14.70 11.24 4.92
N LYS A 50 -14.57 11.69 6.17
CA LYS A 50 -14.01 12.98 6.56
C LYS A 50 -12.74 12.78 7.39
N LEU A 51 -11.82 13.75 7.27
CA LEU A 51 -10.57 13.74 8.04
C LEU A 51 -10.89 13.74 9.54
N THR A 52 -10.48 12.69 10.23
CA THR A 52 -10.73 12.45 11.66
C THR A 52 -9.46 12.66 12.48
N ALA A 53 -8.30 12.30 11.94
CA ALA A 53 -7.02 12.50 12.60
C ALA A 53 -5.89 12.72 11.61
N VAL A 54 -4.85 13.42 12.06
CA VAL A 54 -3.60 13.63 11.32
C VAL A 54 -2.42 13.45 12.27
N GLY A 55 -1.33 12.89 11.76
CA GLY A 55 -0.08 12.73 12.51
C GLY A 55 1.13 12.96 11.63
N LEU A 56 2.13 13.68 12.13
CA LEU A 56 3.40 13.81 11.44
C LEU A 56 4.18 12.49 11.57
N ILE A 57 4.54 11.88 10.45
CA ILE A 57 5.41 10.69 10.46
C ILE A 57 6.86 11.13 10.59
N ASN A 58 7.25 12.10 9.76
CA ASN A 58 8.57 12.73 9.73
C ASN A 58 8.48 14.06 8.97
N GLN A 59 9.62 14.69 8.68
CA GLN A 59 9.68 15.97 7.96
C GLN A 59 9.14 15.92 6.52
N ASN A 60 8.94 14.72 5.97
CA ASN A 60 8.59 14.49 4.57
C ASN A 60 7.18 13.92 4.37
N ALA A 61 6.50 13.51 5.44
CA ALA A 61 5.22 12.84 5.32
C ALA A 61 4.31 12.99 6.56
N ILE A 62 3.01 13.03 6.30
CA ILE A 62 1.95 12.94 7.30
C ILE A 62 1.11 11.67 7.08
N LEU A 63 0.61 11.09 8.15
CA LEU A 63 -0.46 10.11 8.16
C LEU A 63 -1.78 10.86 8.33
N GLU A 64 -2.79 10.49 7.57
CA GLU A 64 -4.14 11.01 7.69
C GLU A 64 -5.14 9.86 7.80
N VAL A 65 -6.12 10.03 8.68
CA VAL A 65 -7.19 9.07 8.94
C VAL A 65 -8.50 9.70 8.50
N TYR A 66 -9.20 9.03 7.59
CA TYR A 66 -10.51 9.40 7.11
C TYR A 66 -11.53 8.37 7.58
N ALA A 67 -12.70 8.82 8.05
CA ALA A 67 -13.77 7.94 8.50
C ALA A 67 -15.15 8.57 8.26
N ALA A 68 -16.16 7.73 8.11
CA ALA A 68 -17.55 8.13 7.92
C ALA A 68 -18.46 7.57 9.03
N GLU A 69 -19.64 8.18 9.21
CA GLU A 69 -20.67 7.67 10.13
C GLU A 69 -21.18 6.28 9.75
N SER A 70 -21.05 5.89 8.48
CA SER A 70 -21.34 4.54 7.98
C SER A 70 -20.38 3.47 8.55
N GLY A 71 -19.25 3.89 9.14
CA GLY A 71 -18.20 3.03 9.64
C GLY A 71 -17.11 2.73 8.62
N THR A 72 -17.17 3.23 7.39
CA THR A 72 -16.05 3.10 6.44
C THR A 72 -14.89 3.98 6.88
N TRP A 73 -13.66 3.54 6.59
CA TRP A 73 -12.46 4.30 6.90
C TRP A 73 -11.33 4.04 5.90
N THR A 74 -10.46 5.04 5.77
CA THR A 74 -9.26 4.98 4.94
C THR A 74 -8.08 5.66 5.63
N LEU A 75 -6.93 4.99 5.62
CA LEU A 75 -5.63 5.54 6.01
C LEU A 75 -4.85 5.93 4.77
N ILE A 76 -4.40 7.18 4.72
CA ILE A 76 -3.52 7.67 3.65
C ILE A 76 -2.25 8.27 4.23
N VAL A 77 -1.17 8.23 3.45
CA VAL A 77 0.05 8.99 3.73
C VAL A 77 0.24 10.01 2.65
N THR A 78 0.46 11.25 3.05
CA THR A 78 0.70 12.39 2.15
C THR A 78 2.12 12.88 2.32
N ASP A 79 2.84 13.01 1.21
CA ASP A 79 4.19 13.58 1.20
C ASP A 79 4.18 15.11 1.03
N VAL A 80 5.36 15.73 1.15
CA VAL A 80 5.54 17.18 0.95
C VAL A 80 5.30 17.67 -0.47
N HIS A 81 5.19 16.76 -1.45
CA HIS A 81 4.83 17.08 -2.83
C HIS A 81 3.31 17.05 -3.06
N GLY A 82 2.53 16.74 -2.02
CA GLY A 82 1.08 16.66 -2.08
C GLY A 82 0.56 15.38 -2.74
N ILE A 83 1.41 14.36 -2.88
CA ILE A 83 0.99 13.02 -3.32
C ILE A 83 0.51 12.26 -2.09
N SER A 84 -0.71 11.74 -2.17
CA SER A 84 -1.29 10.87 -1.16
C SER A 84 -1.37 9.44 -1.67
N CYS A 85 -1.10 8.48 -0.81
CA CYS A 85 -1.22 7.06 -1.13
C CYS A 85 -2.09 6.37 -0.09
N VAL A 86 -3.10 5.61 -0.55
CA VAL A 86 -3.89 4.73 0.32
C VAL A 86 -2.98 3.64 0.89
N LEU A 87 -2.94 3.55 2.22
CA LEU A 87 -2.25 2.51 2.95
C LEU A 87 -3.17 1.33 3.22
N LEU A 88 -4.32 1.62 3.81
CA LEU A 88 -5.31 0.65 4.27
C LEU A 88 -6.69 1.28 4.18
N SER A 89 -7.70 0.46 3.99
CA SER A 89 -9.11 0.86 4.03
C SER A 89 -9.94 -0.30 4.56
N GLY A 90 -11.11 0.01 5.10
CA GLY A 90 -12.03 -1.00 5.59
C GLY A 90 -13.31 -0.40 6.14
N ASP A 91 -13.99 -1.22 6.91
CA ASP A 91 -15.28 -0.89 7.52
C ASP A 91 -15.19 -1.02 9.05
N SER A 92 -16.33 -0.79 9.72
CA SER A 92 -16.48 -0.93 11.18
C SER A 92 -15.57 0.00 12.00
N TRP A 93 -15.41 1.25 11.55
CA TRP A 93 -14.76 2.30 12.32
C TRP A 93 -15.53 2.59 13.61
N ASP A 94 -14.81 2.71 14.72
CA ASP A 94 -15.36 3.08 16.02
C ASP A 94 -14.58 4.26 16.60
N THR A 95 -15.28 5.17 17.27
CA THR A 95 -14.66 6.33 17.89
C THR A 95 -14.36 6.02 19.34
N MET A 96 -13.08 5.94 19.67
CA MET A 96 -12.68 5.79 21.07
C MET A 96 -12.94 7.09 21.85
N PRO A 97 -13.41 6.99 23.11
CA PRO A 97 -13.48 8.16 23.98
C PRO A 97 -12.09 8.76 24.18
N VAL A 98 -12.03 10.09 24.29
CA VAL A 98 -10.77 10.82 24.45
C VAL A 98 -10.07 10.34 25.72
N LEU A 99 -8.83 9.87 25.58
CA LEU A 99 -8.03 9.46 26.73
C LEU A 99 -7.73 10.69 27.60
N PRO A 100 -7.92 10.60 28.93
CA PRO A 100 -7.54 11.68 29.84
C PRO A 100 -6.07 12.07 29.65
N GLY A 101 -5.82 13.35 29.36
CA GLY A 101 -4.47 13.89 29.14
C GLY A 101 -4.00 13.94 27.68
N LEU A 102 -4.78 13.45 26.71
CA LEU A 102 -4.55 13.68 25.27
C LEU A 102 -5.42 14.78 24.66
N ALA A 103 -6.45 15.24 25.38
CA ALA A 103 -7.14 16.48 25.05
C ALA A 103 -6.22 17.66 25.40
N THR A 104 -5.51 18.19 24.41
CA THR A 104 -4.86 19.51 24.50
C THR A 104 -5.85 20.60 24.12
#